data_AF-A0A1M5N1F4-F1
#
_entry.id   AF-A0A1M5N1F4-F1
#
_cell.length_a   1.000
_cell.length_b   1.000
_cell.length_c   1.000
_cell.angle_alpha   90.00
_cell.angle_beta   90.00
_cell.angle_gamma   90.00
#
_symmetry.space_group_name_H-M   'P 1'
#
loop_
_entity.id
_entity.type
_entity.pdbx_description
1 polymer ?
#
loop_
_entity_poly.entity_id
_entity_poly.type
_entity_poly.pdbx_seq_one_letter_code
_entity_poly.pdbx_strand_id
1 'polypeptide(L)'
;MNGLRIRLICLLVGFLLSVCCNADVMIVVEEKLYEDSQVKDAVALYAKDIGDARGVKVAIKTFASPKNGGTAEALKELLVKNREGLQGAIFVGDLPRALFEFPQWNIDGFRYQRWASDFYFMDMDGVWLDTASG
;
A
#
# COMPACT_ATOMS: atom_id res chain seq x y z
N MET A 1 -17.72 9.80 -59.36
CA MET A 1 -18.68 9.38 -58.31
C MET A 1 -18.57 7.88 -58.12
N ASN A 2 -18.56 7.47 -56.84
CA ASN A 2 -18.67 6.10 -56.30
C ASN A 2 -17.40 5.23 -56.35
N GLY A 3 -16.47 5.58 -55.47
CA GLY A 3 -15.38 4.72 -55.04
C GLY A 3 -15.87 3.56 -54.15
N LEU A 4 -15.48 2.36 -54.55
CA LEU A 4 -14.87 1.32 -53.71
C LEU A 4 -15.48 1.12 -52.30
N ARG A 5 -16.69 0.53 -52.26
CA ARG A 5 -17.12 -0.24 -51.08
C ARG A 5 -16.42 -1.60 -51.11
N ILE A 6 -16.06 -2.09 -49.91
CA ILE A 6 -15.48 -3.41 -49.56
C ILE A 6 -13.96 -3.39 -49.34
N ARG A 7 -13.54 -3.24 -48.08
CA ARG A 7 -12.42 -3.97 -47.43
C ARG A 7 -12.39 -3.68 -45.92
N LEU A 8 -12.40 -4.75 -45.10
CA LEU A 8 -12.08 -4.86 -43.66
C LEU A 8 -12.99 -4.06 -42.69
N ILE A 9 -13.77 -4.59 -41.74
CA ILE A 9 -13.75 -5.86 -40.99
C ILE A 9 -12.33 -6.31 -40.66
N CYS A 10 -11.64 -5.51 -39.84
CA CYS A 10 -10.59 -5.91 -38.90
C CYS A 10 -9.91 -4.63 -38.38
N LEU A 11 -10.29 -4.16 -37.20
CA LEU A 11 -9.35 -3.96 -36.10
C LEU A 11 -10.13 -3.51 -34.85
N LEU A 12 -10.28 -4.46 -33.93
CA LEU A 12 -10.36 -4.28 -32.48
C LEU A 12 -11.25 -3.13 -31.99
N VAL A 13 -12.44 -3.40 -31.45
CA VAL A 13 -12.57 -3.67 -30.01
C VAL A 13 -11.47 -2.91 -29.24
N GLY A 14 -11.59 -1.58 -29.22
CA GLY A 14 -10.89 -0.74 -28.27
C GLY A 14 -11.44 -1.10 -26.90
N PHE A 15 -10.87 -2.17 -26.34
CA PHE A 15 -11.09 -2.68 -25.01
C PHE A 15 -10.98 -1.47 -24.09
N LEU A 16 -12.13 -0.94 -23.65
CA LEU A 16 -12.23 -0.07 -22.49
C LEU A 16 -11.95 -0.92 -21.24
N LEU A 17 -10.75 -1.52 -21.19
CA LEU A 17 -10.08 -1.68 -19.92
C LEU A 17 -9.58 -0.29 -19.63
N SER A 18 -10.41 0.46 -18.90
CA SER A 18 -9.85 1.19 -17.78
C SER A 18 -9.02 0.17 -17.01
N VAL A 19 -7.74 0.02 -17.36
CA VAL A 19 -6.75 -0.51 -16.44
C VAL A 19 -6.84 0.47 -15.30
N CYS A 20 -7.60 0.10 -14.26
CA CYS A 20 -7.50 0.74 -12.97
C CYS A 20 -6.00 0.81 -12.71
N CYS A 21 -5.48 2.04 -12.74
CA CYS A 21 -4.07 2.29 -12.61
C CYS A 21 -3.71 1.96 -11.16
N ASN A 22 -3.58 0.67 -10.86
CA ASN A 22 -3.19 0.22 -9.55
C ASN A 22 -1.70 0.48 -9.37
N ALA A 23 -1.36 0.95 -8.19
CA ALA A 23 0.01 1.23 -7.83
C ALA A 23 0.70 -0.08 -7.48
N ASP A 24 1.89 -0.28 -8.02
CA ASP A 24 2.76 -1.39 -7.62
C ASP A 24 3.37 -1.11 -6.24
N VAL A 25 3.64 0.17 -5.92
CA VAL A 25 4.14 0.59 -4.62
C VAL A 25 3.30 1.74 -4.09
N MET A 26 2.96 1.70 -2.80
CA MET A 26 2.26 2.79 -2.12
C MET A 26 3.16 3.42 -1.05
N ILE A 27 3.36 4.73 -1.11
CA ILE A 27 3.95 5.50 0.00
C ILE A 27 2.80 6.09 0.81
N VAL A 28 2.71 5.72 2.08
CA VAL A 28 1.77 6.30 3.03
C VAL A 28 2.53 7.24 3.95
N VAL A 29 2.12 8.51 3.97
CA VAL A 29 2.78 9.57 4.75
C VAL A 29 1.82 10.11 5.81
N GLU A 30 2.33 10.39 7.00
CA GLU A 30 1.56 11.10 8.02
C GLU A 30 1.04 12.45 7.48
N GLU A 31 -0.27 12.70 7.62
CA GLU A 31 -0.94 13.90 7.11
C GLU A 31 -0.26 15.21 7.53
N LYS A 32 -0.04 15.40 8.83
CA LYS A 32 0.60 16.62 9.36
C LYS A 32 2.03 16.79 8.89
N LEU A 33 2.76 15.68 8.73
CA LEU A 33 4.13 15.71 8.23
C LEU A 33 4.14 16.11 6.74
N TYR A 34 3.13 15.70 5.98
CA TYR A 34 2.99 15.98 4.55
C TYR A 34 2.49 17.40 4.22
N GLU A 35 2.03 18.16 5.22
CA GLU A 35 1.72 19.59 5.08
C GLU A 35 2.96 20.45 4.86
N ASP A 36 4.14 19.99 5.32
CA ASP A 36 5.41 20.65 5.07
C ASP A 36 5.81 20.51 3.60
N SER A 37 6.06 21.65 2.93
CA SER A 37 6.42 21.69 1.52
C SER A 37 7.72 20.94 1.21
N GLN A 38 8.71 20.99 2.10
CA GLN A 38 9.99 20.30 1.90
C GLN A 38 9.80 18.78 1.98
N VAL A 39 8.97 18.31 2.91
CA VAL A 39 8.62 16.89 3.01
C VAL A 39 7.88 16.44 1.76
N LYS A 40 6.88 17.22 1.33
CA LYS A 40 6.09 16.91 0.14
C LYS A 40 6.97 16.78 -1.11
N ASP A 41 7.90 17.71 -1.31
CA ASP A 41 8.84 17.69 -2.42
C ASP A 41 9.80 16.49 -2.32
N ALA A 42 10.30 16.18 -1.12
CA ALA A 42 11.17 15.03 -0.89
C ALA A 42 10.46 13.68 -1.15
N VAL A 43 9.22 13.54 -0.70
CA VAL A 43 8.40 12.34 -0.96
C VAL A 43 8.08 12.22 -2.45
N ALA A 44 7.77 13.34 -3.13
CA ALA A 44 7.52 13.34 -4.57
C ALA A 44 8.76 12.93 -5.36
N LEU A 45 9.93 13.44 -4.98
CA LEU A 45 11.22 13.02 -5.56
C LEU A 45 11.47 11.54 -5.32
N TYR A 46 11.30 11.05 -4.09
CA TYR A 46 11.51 9.64 -3.76
C TYR A 46 10.57 8.71 -4.53
N ALA A 47 9.29 9.09 -4.67
CA ALA A 47 8.33 8.34 -5.49
C ALA A 47 8.74 8.28 -6.96
N LYS A 48 9.21 9.40 -7.52
CA LYS A 48 9.72 9.46 -8.90
C LYS A 48 10.95 8.56 -9.07
N ASP A 49 11.90 8.62 -8.15
CA ASP A 49 13.13 7.84 -8.22
C ASP A 49 12.85 6.33 -8.16
N ILE A 50 11.93 5.88 -7.30
CA ILE A 50 11.47 4.48 -7.28
C ILE A 50 10.84 4.10 -8.61
N GLY A 51 9.94 4.95 -9.13
CA GLY A 51 9.27 4.71 -10.40
C GLY A 51 10.24 4.57 -11.56
N ASP A 52 11.19 5.48 -11.69
CA ASP A 52 12.19 5.49 -12.75
C ASP A 52 13.17 4.31 -12.63
N ALA A 53 13.62 4.00 -11.42
CA ALA A 53 14.61 2.94 -11.19
C ALA A 53 14.04 1.53 -11.34
N ARG A 54 12.74 1.34 -11.07
CA ARG A 54 12.11 0.01 -11.05
C ARG A 54 11.08 -0.20 -12.16
N GLY A 55 10.69 0.85 -12.89
CA GLY A 55 9.62 0.78 -13.89
C GLY A 55 8.26 0.48 -13.27
N VAL A 56 8.04 0.91 -12.03
CA VAL A 56 6.82 0.63 -11.24
C VAL A 56 5.99 1.89 -11.04
N LYS A 57 4.69 1.72 -10.82
CA LYS A 57 3.80 2.83 -10.46
C LYS A 57 3.84 3.07 -8.96
N VAL A 58 4.10 4.31 -8.56
CA VAL A 58 4.11 4.71 -7.15
C VAL A 58 2.91 5.62 -6.85
N ALA A 59 2.10 5.26 -5.86
CA ALA A 59 1.04 6.12 -5.35
C ALA A 59 1.46 6.72 -4.00
N ILE A 60 1.18 8.01 -3.80
CA ILE A 60 1.35 8.67 -2.50
C ILE A 60 -0.04 8.83 -1.87
N LYS A 61 -0.18 8.39 -0.63
CA LYS A 61 -1.37 8.56 0.21
C LYS A 61 -0.98 9.24 1.51
N THR A 62 -1.87 10.07 2.04
CA THR A 62 -1.73 10.61 3.39
C THR A 62 -2.56 9.79 4.35
N PHE A 63 -2.14 9.71 5.61
CA PHE A 63 -2.89 9.02 6.66
C PHE A 63 -2.74 9.69 8.03
N ALA A 64 -3.80 9.64 8.83
CA ALA A 64 -3.81 10.23 10.16
C ALA A 64 -2.85 9.50 11.11
N SER A 65 -2.08 10.26 11.90
CA SER A 65 -1.26 9.68 12.98
C SER A 65 -2.11 9.13 14.13
N PRO A 66 -1.55 8.26 15.00
CA PRO A 66 -2.25 7.75 16.18
C PRO A 66 -2.81 8.84 17.07
N LYS A 67 -2.08 9.95 17.21
CA LYS A 67 -2.49 11.11 18.02
C LYS A 67 -3.72 11.83 17.46
N ASN A 68 -3.99 11.67 16.17
CA ASN A 68 -5.14 12.26 15.48
C ASN A 68 -6.23 11.21 15.17
N GLY A 69 -6.20 10.05 15.84
CA GLY A 69 -7.24 9.02 15.71
C GLY A 69 -7.00 7.99 14.60
N GLY A 70 -5.83 7.99 13.95
CA GLY A 70 -5.45 6.90 13.06
C GLY A 70 -5.28 5.59 13.82
N THR A 71 -5.76 4.48 13.25
CA THR A 71 -5.60 3.13 13.83
C THR A 71 -4.90 2.19 12.86
N ALA A 72 -4.31 1.10 13.39
CA ALA A 72 -3.65 0.10 12.55
C ALA A 72 -4.67 -0.61 11.65
N GLU A 73 -5.89 -0.84 12.16
CA GLU A 73 -6.99 -1.43 11.43
C GLU A 73 -7.39 -0.56 10.23
N ALA A 74 -7.57 0.75 10.44
CA ALA A 74 -7.91 1.67 9.36
C ALA A 74 -6.77 1.83 8.34
N LEU A 75 -5.51 1.77 8.78
CA LEU A 75 -4.36 1.75 7.87
C LEU A 75 -4.33 0.47 7.04
N LYS A 76 -4.63 -0.69 7.64
CA LYS A 76 -4.76 -1.96 6.92
C LYS A 76 -5.92 -1.92 5.92
N GLU A 77 -7.07 -1.36 6.28
CA GLU A 77 -8.19 -1.18 5.37
C GLU A 77 -7.82 -0.32 4.16
N LEU A 78 -7.02 0.74 4.36
CA LEU A 78 -6.47 1.53 3.24
C LEU A 78 -5.65 0.64 2.28
N LEU A 79 -4.77 -0.21 2.81
CA LEU A 79 -3.96 -1.11 1.98
C LEU A 79 -4.81 -2.16 1.27
N VAL A 80 -5.73 -2.82 2.00
CA VAL A 80 -6.64 -3.83 1.46
C VAL A 80 -7.52 -3.25 0.35
N LYS A 81 -8.00 -2.03 0.51
CA LYS A 81 -8.78 -1.32 -0.54
C LYS A 81 -7.98 -1.08 -1.82
N ASN A 82 -6.66 -1.01 -1.72
CA ASN A 82 -5.75 -0.80 -2.84
C ASN A 82 -4.89 -2.05 -3.13
N ARG A 83 -5.28 -3.24 -2.64
CA ARG A 83 -4.45 -4.46 -2.70
C ARG A 83 -4.22 -5.00 -4.11
N GLU A 84 -5.14 -4.74 -5.02
CA GLU A 84 -5.04 -5.25 -6.39
C GLU A 84 -3.80 -4.65 -7.05
N GLY A 85 -2.83 -5.47 -7.45
CA GLY A 85 -1.58 -5.01 -8.06
C GLY A 85 -0.58 -4.36 -7.10
N LEU A 86 -0.89 -4.24 -5.81
CA LEU A 86 0.04 -3.69 -4.81
C LEU A 86 1.12 -4.73 -4.49
N GLN A 87 2.37 -4.37 -4.76
CA GLN A 87 3.56 -5.18 -4.50
C GLN A 87 4.27 -4.77 -3.20
N GLY A 88 4.06 -3.55 -2.71
CA GLY A 88 4.64 -3.09 -1.46
C GLY A 88 4.09 -1.75 -0.97
N ALA A 89 4.32 -1.48 0.32
CA ALA A 89 4.00 -0.20 0.95
C ALA A 89 5.21 0.34 1.71
N ILE A 90 5.36 1.65 1.72
CA ILE A 90 6.39 2.39 2.46
C ILE A 90 5.68 3.37 3.39
N PHE A 91 6.03 3.32 4.68
CA PHE A 91 5.42 4.15 5.71
C PHE A 91 6.36 5.28 6.14
N VAL A 92 5.87 6.52 6.16
CA VAL A 92 6.66 7.72 6.46
C VAL A 92 5.97 8.54 7.54
N GLY A 93 6.65 8.74 8.68
CA GLY A 93 6.15 9.52 9.82
C GLY A 93 5.65 8.66 10.98
N ASP A 94 4.92 9.27 11.92
CA ASP A 94 4.33 8.57 13.08
C ASP A 94 2.97 7.98 12.69
N LEU A 95 3.00 6.86 11.97
CA LEU A 95 1.82 6.10 11.58
C LEU A 95 1.43 5.05 12.64
N PRO A 96 0.15 4.62 12.68
CA PRO A 96 -0.27 3.56 13.59
C PRO A 96 0.48 2.25 13.36
N ARG A 97 0.85 1.61 14.46
CA ARG A 97 1.67 0.39 14.47
C ARG A 97 0.83 -0.75 15.04
N ALA A 98 0.91 -1.92 14.41
CA ALA A 98 0.35 -3.12 15.00
C ALA A 98 1.29 -3.67 16.08
N LEU A 99 0.70 -4.24 17.12
CA LEU A 99 1.43 -4.90 18.20
C LEU A 99 1.29 -6.40 18.03
N PHE A 100 2.41 -7.09 17.86
CA PHE A 100 2.47 -8.53 18.01
C PHE A 100 2.45 -8.86 19.50
N GLU A 101 1.48 -9.68 19.93
CA GLU A 101 1.34 -10.10 21.31
C GLU A 101 1.67 -11.60 21.45
N PHE A 102 2.54 -11.92 22.41
CA PHE A 102 2.86 -13.31 22.76
C PHE A 102 2.53 -13.57 24.24
N PRO A 103 1.62 -14.51 24.54
CA PRO A 103 1.30 -14.87 25.91
C PRO A 103 2.48 -15.63 26.54
N GLN A 104 2.90 -15.20 27.73
CA GLN A 104 3.93 -15.87 28.51
C GLN A 104 3.41 -16.21 29.89
N TRP A 105 3.78 -17.41 30.36
CA TRP A 105 3.64 -17.81 31.75
C TRP A 105 5.01 -17.73 32.42
N ASN A 106 5.13 -16.90 33.44
CA ASN A 106 6.33 -16.77 34.25
C ASN A 106 6.00 -17.01 35.73
N ILE A 107 7.04 -17.05 36.58
CA ILE A 107 6.88 -17.32 38.03
C ILE A 107 5.93 -16.30 38.69
N ASP A 108 5.84 -15.09 38.14
CA ASP A 108 4.99 -13.99 38.64
C ASP A 108 3.57 -13.96 38.03
N GLY A 109 3.19 -14.95 37.22
CA GLY A 109 1.85 -15.08 36.62
C GLY A 109 1.81 -14.97 35.09
N PHE A 110 0.62 -14.69 34.57
CA PHE A 110 0.37 -14.55 33.12
C PHE A 110 0.61 -13.12 32.65
N ARG A 111 1.39 -12.96 31.58
CA ARG A 111 1.63 -11.65 30.96
C ARG A 111 1.65 -11.74 29.44
N TYR A 112 1.30 -10.65 28.78
CA TYR A 112 1.55 -10.47 27.35
C TYR A 112 2.86 -9.74 27.13
N GLN A 113 3.76 -10.34 26.36
CA GLN A 113 4.89 -9.61 25.79
C GLN A 113 4.47 -9.03 24.44
N ARG A 114 4.82 -7.76 24.21
CA ARG A 114 4.37 -6.99 23.05
C ARG A 114 5.54 -6.40 22.29
N TRP A 115 5.48 -6.43 20.96
CA TRP A 115 6.44 -5.76 20.09
C TRP A 115 5.72 -5.10 18.93
N ALA A 116 6.21 -3.94 18.50
CA ALA A 116 5.75 -3.34 17.25
C ALA A 116 6.16 -4.24 16.09
N SER A 117 5.23 -4.52 15.18
CA SER A 117 5.48 -5.35 14.00
C SER A 117 4.61 -4.90 12.83
N ASP A 118 5.21 -4.89 11.64
CA ASP A 118 4.51 -4.54 10.40
C ASP A 118 3.88 -5.77 9.70
N PHE A 119 4.05 -6.98 10.24
CA PHE A 119 3.48 -8.20 9.66
C PHE A 119 1.96 -8.14 9.49
N TYR A 120 1.27 -7.45 10.41
CA TYR A 120 -0.17 -7.24 10.34
C TYR A 120 -0.61 -6.58 9.01
N PHE A 121 0.22 -5.70 8.46
CA PHE A 121 -0.03 -4.98 7.22
C PHE A 121 0.38 -5.76 5.96
N MET A 122 1.02 -6.92 6.10
CA MET A 122 1.40 -7.77 4.96
C MET A 122 0.29 -8.77 4.61
N ASP A 123 -0.59 -9.06 5.57
CA ASP A 123 -1.75 -9.92 5.37
C ASP A 123 -2.89 -9.14 4.65
N MET A 124 -3.07 -9.41 3.35
CA MET A 124 -3.99 -8.66 2.46
C MET A 124 -5.30 -9.40 2.13
N ASP A 125 -5.38 -10.69 2.45
CA ASP A 125 -6.53 -11.55 2.14
C ASP A 125 -7.08 -12.29 3.37
N GLY A 126 -6.46 -12.11 4.54
CA GLY A 126 -6.83 -12.77 5.78
C GLY A 126 -6.35 -14.23 5.85
N VAL A 127 -5.59 -14.69 4.84
CA VAL A 127 -5.06 -16.05 4.75
C VAL A 127 -3.55 -15.97 4.97
N TRP A 128 -3.16 -15.90 6.23
CA TRP A 128 -1.75 -15.95 6.60
C TRP A 128 -1.30 -17.41 6.75
N LEU A 129 -0.64 -17.94 5.72
CA LEU A 129 -0.05 -19.27 5.73
C LEU A 129 1.40 -19.17 6.21
N ASP A 130 1.65 -19.65 7.43
CA ASP A 130 3.01 -19.88 7.94
C ASP A 130 3.61 -21.13 7.27
N THR A 131 3.97 -21.00 6.00
CA THR A 131 4.62 -22.07 5.21
C THR A 131 6.12 -21.87 5.06
N ALA A 132 6.66 -20.76 5.56
CA ALA A 132 8.08 -20.47 5.56
C ALA A 132 8.72 -20.97 6.87
N SER A 133 8.76 -22.29 7.06
CA SER A 133 9.72 -22.89 7.98
C SER A 133 11.12 -22.76 7.38
N GLY A 134 11.88 -21.77 7.83
CA GLY A 134 13.33 -21.72 7.66
C GLY A 134 14.05 -22.74 8.54
#